data_AF-A0A946XWL1-F1
#
_entry.id   AF-A0A946XWL1-F1
#
_cell.length_a   1.000
_cell.length_b   1.000
_cell.length_c   1.000
_cell.angle_alpha   90.00
_cell.angle_beta   90.00
_cell.angle_gamma   90.00
#
_symmetry.space_group_name_H-M   'P 1'
#
loop_
_entity.id
_entity.type
_entity.pdbx_description
1 polymer ?
#
loop_
_entity_poly.entity_id
_entity_poly.type
_entity_poly.pdbx_seq_one_letter_code
_entity_poly.pdbx_strand_id
1 'polypeptide(L)'
;MKRTYQKRSSFDFKKLGRIAFTLFVVFIAYKILTPPSHETARIDSPNGSKTARLRTFYYYDDQPSYKVYYRESGKRAWRNLLYLPAYTNTPADSAQAMIEWSPDSAQLDLLINGTSIWHHVFED
;
A
#
# COMPACT_ATOMS: atom_id res chain seq x y z
N MET A 1 -2.91 4.87 -67.05
CA MET A 1 -2.70 5.63 -65.79
C MET A 1 -2.48 4.63 -64.65
N LYS A 2 -1.25 4.49 -64.12
CA LYS A 2 -0.96 3.58 -62.99
C LYS A 2 -1.24 4.31 -61.67
N ARG A 3 -2.15 3.77 -60.84
CA ARG A 3 -2.42 4.28 -59.49
C ARG A 3 -1.36 3.74 -58.54
N THR A 4 -0.48 4.59 -58.05
CA THR A 4 0.50 4.27 -57.01
C THR A 4 -0.21 4.24 -55.64
N TYR A 5 -0.37 3.06 -55.05
CA TYR A 5 -0.95 2.91 -53.73
C TYR A 5 0.13 3.18 -52.67
N GLN A 6 0.13 4.38 -52.08
CA GLN A 6 0.98 4.67 -50.92
C GLN A 6 0.39 3.96 -49.70
N LYS A 7 1.07 2.89 -49.25
CA LYS A 7 0.77 2.23 -47.97
C LYS A 7 1.08 3.22 -46.85
N ARG A 8 0.04 3.87 -46.31
CA ARG A 8 0.15 4.75 -45.13
C ARG A 8 0.76 3.94 -44.00
N SER A 9 1.99 4.29 -43.60
CA SER A 9 2.56 3.77 -42.36
C SER A 9 1.72 4.31 -41.20
N SER A 10 0.89 3.45 -40.62
CA SER A 10 -0.03 3.78 -39.53
C SER A 10 0.68 3.99 -38.19
N PHE A 11 2.01 3.82 -38.15
CA PHE A 11 2.81 3.98 -36.94
C PHE A 11 3.69 5.23 -37.03
N ASP A 12 3.23 6.29 -36.40
CA ASP A 12 4.03 7.48 -36.12
C ASP A 12 4.93 7.18 -34.91
N PHE A 13 6.10 6.60 -35.18
CA PHE A 13 7.11 6.25 -34.17
C PHE A 13 7.50 7.44 -33.27
N LYS A 14 7.39 8.69 -33.76
CA LYS A 14 7.67 9.88 -32.95
C LYS A 14 6.61 10.11 -31.88
N LYS A 15 5.32 9.86 -32.19
CA LYS A 15 4.24 9.90 -31.20
C LYS A 15 4.39 8.79 -30.16
N LEU A 16 4.72 7.58 -30.59
CA LEU A 16 4.96 6.46 -29.67
C LEU A 16 6.12 6.76 -28.70
N GLY A 17 7.23 7.30 -29.22
CA GLY A 17 8.38 7.71 -28.39
C GLY A 17 8.03 8.79 -27.36
N ARG A 18 7.21 9.79 -27.73
CA ARG A 18 6.74 10.82 -26.78
C ARG A 18 5.84 10.24 -25.67
N ILE A 19 4.94 9.33 -26.02
CA ILE A 19 4.08 8.66 -25.04
C ILE A 19 4.94 7.83 -24.08
N ALA A 20 5.86 7.03 -24.61
CA ALA A 20 6.77 6.22 -23.80
C ALA A 20 7.62 7.10 -22.86
N PHE A 21 8.17 8.20 -23.37
CA PHE A 21 8.94 9.15 -22.55
C PHE A 21 8.09 9.78 -21.45
N THR A 22 6.86 10.19 -21.76
CA THR A 22 5.94 10.78 -20.77
C THR A 22 5.62 9.77 -19.67
N LEU A 23 5.29 8.52 -20.03
CA LEU A 23 5.03 7.45 -19.07
C LEU A 23 6.26 7.15 -18.21
N PHE A 24 7.46 7.20 -18.80
CA PHE A 24 8.72 7.03 -18.07
C PHE A 24 8.93 8.15 -17.04
N VAL A 25 8.75 9.42 -17.41
CA VAL A 25 8.86 10.55 -16.47
C VAL A 25 7.85 10.42 -15.33
N VAL A 26 6.59 10.09 -15.63
CA VAL A 26 5.54 9.87 -14.62
C VAL A 26 5.91 8.70 -13.70
N PHE A 27 6.45 7.61 -14.24
CA PHE A 27 6.90 6.47 -13.46
C PHE A 27 8.05 6.82 -12.51
N ILE A 28 9.05 7.58 -12.97
CA ILE A 28 10.15 8.07 -12.13
C ILE A 28 9.63 9.00 -11.04
N ALA A 29 8.78 9.97 -11.39
CA ALA A 29 8.15 10.86 -10.41
C ALA A 29 7.38 10.07 -9.34
N TYR A 30 6.59 9.08 -9.76
CA TYR A 30 5.87 8.19 -8.84
C TYR A 30 6.80 7.41 -7.91
N LYS A 31 7.93 6.90 -8.44
CA LYS A 31 8.94 6.18 -7.64
C LYS A 31 9.66 7.07 -6.63
N ILE A 32 9.86 8.35 -6.94
CA ILE A 32 10.47 9.31 -6.02
C ILE A 32 9.47 9.72 -4.93
N LEU A 33 8.21 9.97 -5.30
CA LEU A 33 7.18 10.45 -4.37
C LEU A 33 6.62 9.35 -3.46
N THR A 34 6.76 8.08 -3.84
CA THR A 34 6.22 6.95 -3.07
C THR A 34 7.35 6.23 -2.35
N PRO A 35 7.48 6.37 -1.02
CA PRO A 35 8.53 5.70 -0.27
C PRO A 35 8.39 4.18 -0.37
N PRO A 36 9.51 3.44 -0.22
CA PRO A 36 9.45 2.00 -0.09
C PRO A 36 8.57 1.64 1.11
N SER A 37 7.76 0.59 0.94
CA SER A 37 6.86 0.11 2.00
C SER A 37 6.99 -1.40 2.13
N HIS A 38 7.18 -1.85 3.37
CA HIS A 38 7.36 -3.25 3.71
C HIS A 38 6.11 -3.77 4.41
N GLU A 39 5.69 -4.99 4.08
CA GLU A 39 4.66 -5.70 4.85
C GLU A 39 5.35 -6.27 6.09
N THR A 40 5.04 -5.71 7.26
CA THR A 40 5.70 -6.08 8.52
C THR A 40 4.95 -7.20 9.23
N ALA A 41 3.64 -7.29 9.04
CA ALA A 41 2.83 -8.36 9.59
C ALA A 41 1.63 -8.66 8.68
N ARG A 42 1.22 -9.92 8.65
CA ARG A 42 -0.02 -10.38 8.02
C ARG A 42 -0.58 -11.53 8.83
N ILE A 43 -1.82 -11.35 9.31
CA ILE A 43 -2.50 -12.30 10.20
C ILE A 43 -3.95 -12.47 9.78
N ASP A 44 -4.45 -13.69 9.90
CA ASP A 44 -5.87 -14.00 9.70
C ASP A 44 -6.62 -13.83 11.03
N SER A 45 -7.88 -13.42 10.94
CA SER A 45 -8.76 -13.37 12.11
C SER A 45 -9.00 -14.79 12.64
N PRO A 46 -9.21 -14.99 13.95
CA PRO A 46 -9.44 -16.32 14.53
C PRO A 46 -10.55 -17.13 13.84
N ASN A 47 -11.62 -16.47 13.38
CA ASN A 47 -12.71 -17.10 12.62
C ASN A 47 -12.44 -17.28 11.12
N GLY A 48 -11.28 -16.86 10.61
CA GLY A 48 -10.89 -16.94 9.20
C GLY A 48 -11.67 -16.04 8.24
N SER A 49 -12.57 -15.20 8.74
CA SER A 49 -13.43 -14.34 7.90
C SER A 49 -12.67 -13.17 7.27
N LYS A 50 -11.56 -12.73 7.88
CA LYS A 50 -10.80 -11.56 7.45
C LYS A 50 -9.30 -11.84 7.57
N THR A 51 -8.52 -11.23 6.68
CA THR A 51 -7.06 -11.12 6.81
C THR A 51 -6.71 -9.66 7.04
N ALA A 52 -5.85 -9.39 8.01
CA ALA A 52 -5.25 -8.08 8.24
C ALA A 52 -3.77 -8.07 7.82
N ARG A 53 -3.27 -6.90 7.44
CA ARG A 53 -1.84 -6.67 7.24
C ARG A 53 -1.42 -5.30 7.73
N LEU A 54 -0.19 -5.23 8.22
CA LEU A 54 0.49 -4.02 8.61
C LEU A 54 1.56 -3.70 7.58
N ARG A 55 1.55 -2.48 7.06
CA ARG A 55 2.64 -1.97 6.22
C ARG A 55 3.35 -0.82 6.93
N THR A 56 4.67 -0.88 6.91
CA THR A 56 5.56 0.16 7.45
C THR A 56 6.28 0.86 6.30
N PHE A 57 6.39 2.18 6.37
CA PHE A 57 7.10 3.03 5.41
C PHE A 57 7.62 4.28 6.13
N TYR A 58 8.48 5.04 5.47
CA TYR A 58 9.19 6.18 6.07
C TYR A 58 9.05 7.38 5.14
N TYR A 59 8.32 8.42 5.54
CA TYR A 59 8.14 9.66 4.76
C TYR A 59 9.01 10.82 5.27
N TYR A 60 9.16 10.97 6.58
CA TYR A 60 9.79 12.13 7.20
C TYR A 60 10.74 11.69 8.32
N ASP A 61 11.97 12.21 8.31
CA ASP A 61 12.95 12.12 9.41
C ASP A 61 13.15 10.71 9.99
N ASP A 62 13.16 9.71 9.10
CA ASP A 62 13.24 8.28 9.42
C ASP A 62 12.21 7.79 10.45
N GLN A 63 11.12 8.55 10.65
CA GLN A 63 10.03 8.15 11.53
C GLN A 63 9.18 7.07 10.85
N PRO A 64 8.91 5.95 11.55
CA PRO A 64 8.08 4.91 11.00
C PRO A 64 6.64 5.41 10.87
N SER A 65 6.05 5.09 9.73
CA SER A 65 4.69 5.38 9.38
C SER A 65 3.96 4.07 9.10
N TYR A 66 2.69 3.96 9.50
CA TYR A 66 1.97 2.71 9.49
C TYR A 66 0.69 2.78 8.67
N LYS A 67 0.39 1.71 7.94
CA LYS A 67 -0.91 1.48 7.32
C LYS A 67 -1.44 0.11 7.70
N VAL A 68 -2.64 0.08 8.28
CA VAL A 68 -3.36 -1.14 8.58
C VAL A 68 -4.39 -1.36 7.49
N TYR A 69 -4.33 -2.53 6.86
CA TYR A 69 -5.32 -2.95 5.89
C TYR A 69 -6.02 -4.21 6.35
N TYR A 70 -7.26 -4.38 5.91
CA TYR A 70 -7.95 -5.65 6.01
C TYR A 70 -8.53 -6.08 4.66
N ARG A 71 -8.89 -7.35 4.57
CA ARG A 71 -9.55 -7.94 3.43
C ARG A 71 -10.43 -9.07 3.92
N GLU A 72 -11.69 -9.07 3.53
CA GLU A 72 -12.59 -10.20 3.79
C GLU A 72 -12.16 -11.43 2.99
N SER A 73 -12.41 -12.60 3.54
CA SER A 73 -12.15 -13.88 2.89
C SER A 73 -12.88 -13.96 1.54
N GLY A 74 -12.19 -14.48 0.53
CA GLY A 74 -12.69 -14.53 -0.85
C GLY A 74 -12.63 -13.21 -1.62
N LYS A 75 -12.39 -12.05 -0.99
CA LYS A 75 -12.21 -10.77 -1.69
C LYS A 75 -10.76 -10.57 -2.13
N ARG A 76 -10.55 -9.86 -3.25
CA ARG A 76 -9.20 -9.53 -3.78
C ARG A 76 -8.67 -8.19 -3.29
N ALA A 77 -9.55 -7.22 -3.05
CA ALA A 77 -9.17 -5.86 -2.71
C ALA A 77 -8.90 -5.70 -1.21
N TRP A 78 -7.77 -5.07 -0.88
CA TRP A 78 -7.47 -4.63 0.48
C TRP A 78 -8.13 -3.29 0.74
N ARG A 79 -8.79 -3.17 1.89
CA ARG A 79 -9.37 -1.92 2.41
C ARG A 79 -8.45 -1.33 3.47
N ASN A 80 -8.29 -0.02 3.45
CA ASN A 80 -7.47 0.70 4.43
C ASN A 80 -8.33 1.00 5.67
N LEU A 81 -7.84 0.65 6.86
CA LEU A 81 -8.48 0.97 8.13
C LEU A 81 -7.80 2.14 8.84
N LEU A 82 -6.47 2.19 8.79
CA LEU A 82 -5.67 3.20 9.44
C LEU A 82 -4.53 3.65 8.53
N TYR A 83 -4.33 4.96 8.48
CA TYR A 83 -3.10 5.57 8.04
C TYR A 83 -2.54 6.46 9.15
N LEU A 84 -1.38 6.07 9.69
CA LEU A 84 -0.63 6.83 10.69
C LEU A 84 0.63 7.40 10.02
N PRO A 85 0.66 8.72 9.70
CA PRO A 85 1.68 9.32 8.85
C PRO A 85 3.07 9.46 9.50
N ALA A 86 3.16 9.52 10.82
CA ALA A 86 4.42 9.46 11.56
C ALA A 86 4.10 9.08 13.01
N TYR A 87 4.80 8.10 13.56
CA TYR A 87 4.70 7.75 14.98
C TYR A 87 5.87 8.33 15.76
N THR A 88 5.62 9.37 16.55
CA THR A 88 6.65 10.16 17.22
C THR A 88 6.73 9.94 18.73
N ASN A 89 5.91 9.03 19.27
CA ASN A 89 5.86 8.79 20.72
C ASN A 89 7.04 7.92 21.23
N THR A 90 7.84 7.34 20.34
CA THR A 90 9.06 6.60 20.66
C THR A 90 10.16 6.90 19.64
N PRO A 91 11.44 6.75 19.97
CA PRO A 91 12.52 6.80 18.99
C PRO A 91 12.30 5.82 17.83
N ALA A 92 12.64 6.24 16.60
CA ALA A 92 12.36 5.50 15.37
C ALA A 92 12.86 4.04 15.41
N ASP A 93 14.09 3.83 15.89
CA ASP A 93 14.75 2.52 15.91
C ASP A 93 14.21 1.58 17.00
N SER A 94 13.37 2.09 17.90
CA SER A 94 12.83 1.35 19.04
C SER A 94 11.37 0.94 18.86
N ALA A 95 10.70 1.40 17.81
CA ALA A 95 9.28 1.14 17.59
C ALA A 95 9.06 -0.24 16.95
N GLN A 96 8.65 -1.23 17.75
CA GLN A 96 8.25 -2.55 17.26
C GLN A 96 6.74 -2.58 17.04
N ALA A 97 6.33 -2.46 15.79
CA ALA A 97 4.93 -2.46 15.41
C ALA A 97 4.42 -3.85 15.06
N MET A 98 3.24 -4.19 15.60
CA MET A 98 2.52 -5.41 15.30
C MET A 98 1.01 -5.14 15.25
N ILE A 99 0.27 -6.08 14.67
CA ILE A 99 -1.19 -6.07 14.71
C ILE A 99 -1.66 -7.34 15.40
N GLU A 100 -2.79 -7.27 16.08
CA GLU A 100 -3.37 -8.40 16.80
C GLU A 100 -4.89 -8.39 16.66
N TRP A 101 -5.47 -9.58 16.44
CA TRP A 101 -6.90 -9.76 16.45
C TRP A 101 -7.38 -10.11 17.85
N SER A 102 -8.52 -9.57 18.25
CA SER A 102 -9.23 -10.07 19.42
C SER A 102 -9.63 -11.55 19.21
N PRO A 103 -9.73 -12.37 20.29
CA PRO A 103 -10.07 -13.79 20.17
C PRO A 103 -11.41 -14.07 19.49
N ASP A 104 -12.37 -13.16 19.62
CA ASP A 104 -13.70 -13.22 18.99
C ASP A 104 -13.71 -12.73 17.52
N SER A 105 -12.57 -12.29 16.98
CA SER A 105 -12.44 -11.69 15.65
C SER A 105 -13.21 -10.38 15.42
N ALA A 106 -13.73 -9.75 16.48
CA ALA A 106 -14.51 -8.52 16.38
C ALA A 106 -13.65 -7.26 16.32
N GLN A 107 -12.41 -7.31 16.80
CA GLN A 107 -11.53 -6.15 16.91
C GLN A 107 -10.13 -6.46 16.37
N LEU A 108 -9.53 -5.47 15.73
CA LEU A 108 -8.13 -5.48 15.30
C LEU A 108 -7.38 -4.32 15.96
N ASP A 109 -6.29 -4.62 16.65
CA ASP A 109 -5.43 -3.65 17.32
C ASP A 109 -4.14 -3.42 16.54
N LEU A 110 -3.63 -2.19 16.57
CA LEU A 110 -2.25 -1.84 16.25
C LEU A 110 -1.50 -1.64 17.56
N LEU A 111 -0.47 -2.44 17.78
CA LEU A 111 0.37 -2.36 18.97
C LEU A 111 1.76 -1.84 18.61
N ILE A 112 2.27 -0.96 19.46
CA ILE A 112 3.68 -0.56 19.45
C ILE A 112 4.29 -1.00 20.78
N ASN A 113 5.36 -1.78 20.71
CA ASN A 113 6.06 -2.30 21.90
C ASN A 113 5.09 -3.00 22.88
N GLY A 114 4.13 -3.75 22.33
CA GLY A 114 3.12 -4.50 23.10
C GLY A 114 1.96 -3.66 23.67
N THR A 115 1.93 -2.35 23.43
CA THR A 115 0.83 -1.48 23.87
C THR A 115 -0.07 -1.15 22.69
N SER A 116 -1.38 -1.39 22.80
CA SER A 116 -2.35 -0.94 21.79
C SER A 116 -2.39 0.59 21.73
N ILE A 117 -2.13 1.14 20.55
CA ILE A 117 -2.20 2.59 20.28
C ILE A 117 -3.42 2.96 19.44
N TRP A 118 -4.08 1.97 18.85
CA TRP A 118 -5.26 2.14 18.00
C TRP A 118 -5.96 0.79 17.85
N HIS A 119 -7.28 0.83 17.70
CA HIS A 119 -8.09 -0.35 17.41
C HIS A 119 -9.21 -0.02 16.42
N HIS A 120 -9.71 -1.05 15.75
CA HIS A 120 -10.91 -1.01 14.94
C HIS A 120 -11.84 -2.16 15.32
N VAL A 121 -13.08 -1.82 15.66
CA VAL A 121 -14.16 -2.76 15.90
C VAL A 121 -14.93 -2.93 14.60
N PHE A 122 -15.14 -4.18 14.17
CA PHE A 122 -15.95 -4.51 13.01
C PHE A 122 -17.41 -4.67 13.45
N GLU A 123 -18.30 -3.89 12.85
CA GLU A 123 -19.75 -4.11 12.97
C GLU A 123 -20.13 -5.30 12.08
N ASP A 124 -20.93 -6.22 12.62
CA ASP A 124 -21.47 -7.40 11.91
C ASP A 124 -22.58 -7.02 10.91
#